data_AF-A0A0U2JFG9-F1
#
_entry.id   AF-A0A0U2JFG9-F1
#
_cell.length_a   1.000
_cell.length_b   1.000
_cell.length_c   1.000
_cell.angle_alpha   90.00
_cell.angle_beta   90.00
_cell.angle_gamma   90.00
#
_symmetry.space_group_name_H-M   'P 1'
#
loop_
_entity.id
_entity.type
_entity.pdbx_description
1 polymer ?
#
loop_
_entity_poly.entity_id
_entity_poly.type
_entity_poly.pdbx_seq_one_letter_code
_entity_poly.pdbx_strand_id
1 'polypeptide(L)'
;LALALIVTLGVRGAVGSIVFADWGWRIALLTSAVLIMAWALWRGRLSESPIFTSATQSATETMARPAGLKLLFLAVFGLAAGQAVVWQTGQLYALTFLKDVIHVDADLAESLLLVALLAGAPFAIVFGWLSDRIGRKWIVMTGCALAAAAFIPLFNVLTNAAEPALAHAQAAATVTLVADPKDCTVLFDPTGQRRARTSCDVARDFLVRAGIPFKLERAYAGQTAGIQVGT
;
A
#
# COMPACT_ATOMS: atom_id res chain seq x y z
N LEU A 1 0.88 -11.48 -6.94
CA LEU A 1 -0.42 -11.01 -6.43
C LEU A 1 -1.59 -11.44 -7.32
N ALA A 2 -1.63 -11.03 -8.60
CA ALA A 2 -2.74 -11.38 -9.51
C ALA A 2 -3.08 -12.89 -9.56
N LEU A 3 -2.08 -13.76 -9.71
CA LEU A 3 -2.30 -15.23 -9.67
C LEU A 3 -2.93 -15.70 -8.35
N ALA A 4 -2.49 -15.15 -7.22
CA ALA A 4 -3.06 -15.50 -5.92
C ALA A 4 -4.51 -15.03 -5.80
N LEU A 5 -4.85 -13.83 -6.31
CA LEU A 5 -6.23 -13.36 -6.35
C LEU A 5 -7.10 -14.22 -7.27
N ILE A 6 -6.60 -14.62 -8.45
CA ILE A 6 -7.32 -15.51 -9.37
C ILE A 6 -7.63 -16.84 -8.69
N VAL A 7 -6.64 -17.46 -8.04
CA VAL A 7 -6.83 -18.73 -7.33
C VAL A 7 -7.82 -18.57 -6.18
N THR A 8 -7.65 -17.54 -5.35
CA THR A 8 -8.53 -17.29 -4.19
C THR A 8 -9.97 -17.01 -4.61
N LEU A 9 -10.18 -16.12 -5.58
CA LEU A 9 -11.52 -15.79 -6.09
C LEU A 9 -12.14 -16.98 -6.82
N GLY A 10 -11.36 -17.74 -7.58
CA GLY A 10 -11.83 -18.94 -8.27
C GLY A 10 -12.28 -20.04 -7.30
N VAL A 11 -11.48 -20.32 -6.27
CA VAL A 11 -11.83 -21.29 -5.22
C VAL A 11 -13.03 -20.81 -4.40
N ARG A 12 -13.07 -19.52 -4.02
CA ARG A 12 -14.20 -18.93 -3.29
C ARG A 12 -15.48 -18.99 -4.11
N GLY A 13 -15.41 -18.71 -5.42
CA GLY A 13 -16.54 -18.82 -6.34
C GLY A 13 -17.04 -20.25 -6.54
N ALA A 14 -16.14 -21.24 -6.54
CA ALA A 14 -16.50 -22.65 -6.72
C ALA A 14 -17.14 -23.28 -5.47
N VAL A 15 -16.69 -22.87 -4.27
CA VAL A 15 -17.05 -23.52 -2.99
C VAL A 15 -18.09 -22.71 -2.20
N GLY A 16 -18.27 -21.42 -2.52
CA GLY A 16 -19.13 -20.49 -1.80
C GLY A 16 -18.41 -19.79 -0.65
N SER A 17 -18.82 -18.56 -0.33
CA SER A 17 -18.13 -17.69 0.66
C SER A 17 -18.12 -18.28 2.08
N ILE A 18 -19.20 -18.92 2.50
CA ILE A 18 -19.34 -19.54 3.84
C ILE A 18 -18.33 -20.69 3.98
N VAL A 19 -18.38 -21.66 3.07
CA VAL A 19 -17.50 -22.83 3.10
C VAL A 19 -16.05 -22.45 2.86
N PHE A 20 -15.79 -21.39 2.08
CA PHE A 20 -14.45 -20.82 1.91
C PHE A 20 -13.87 -20.29 3.22
N ALA A 21 -14.66 -19.53 3.99
CA ALA A 21 -14.25 -19.00 5.29
C ALA A 21 -13.99 -20.11 6.31
N ASP A 22 -14.81 -21.16 6.31
CA ASP A 22 -14.68 -22.28 7.23
C ASP A 22 -13.43 -23.13 6.95
N TRP A 23 -13.26 -23.57 5.70
CA TRP A 23 -12.20 -24.53 5.33
C TRP A 23 -11.63 -24.36 3.91
N GLY A 24 -12.40 -23.80 2.98
CA GLY A 24 -12.02 -23.72 1.56
C GLY A 24 -10.77 -22.88 1.28
N TRP A 25 -10.38 -21.97 2.19
CA TRP A 25 -9.10 -21.24 2.11
C TRP A 25 -7.88 -22.16 1.99
N ARG A 26 -7.96 -23.39 2.51
CA ARG A 26 -6.87 -24.39 2.41
C ARG A 26 -6.62 -24.84 0.97
N ILE A 27 -7.67 -24.93 0.15
CA ILE A 27 -7.55 -25.31 -1.26
C ILE A 27 -6.77 -24.24 -2.03
N ALA A 28 -7.05 -22.96 -1.77
CA ALA A 28 -6.32 -21.86 -2.38
C ALA A 28 -4.83 -21.86 -1.98
N LEU A 29 -4.53 -22.18 -0.71
CA LEU A 29 -3.15 -22.31 -0.23
C LEU A 29 -2.40 -23.48 -0.85
N LEU A 30 -3.02 -24.67 -0.91
CA LEU A 30 -2.40 -25.85 -1.50
C LEU A 30 -2.11 -25.62 -2.99
N THR A 31 -3.05 -25.01 -3.71
CA THR A 31 -2.86 -24.64 -5.13
C THR A 31 -1.69 -23.66 -5.28
N SER A 32 -1.61 -22.65 -4.41
CA SER A 32 -0.50 -21.70 -4.41
C SER A 32 0.85 -22.36 -4.09
N ALA A 33 0.88 -23.30 -3.14
CA ALA A 33 2.07 -24.05 -2.78
C ALA A 33 2.60 -24.90 -3.94
N VAL A 34 1.69 -25.58 -4.67
CA VAL A 34 2.05 -26.35 -5.88
C VAL A 34 2.65 -25.44 -6.95
N LEU A 35 2.05 -24.26 -7.19
CA LEU A 35 2.59 -23.29 -8.16
C LEU A 35 3.98 -22.79 -7.77
N ILE A 36 4.20 -22.50 -6.48
CA ILE A 36 5.51 -22.07 -5.96
C ILE A 36 6.55 -23.19 -6.11
N MET A 37 6.20 -24.44 -5.80
CA MET A 37 7.10 -25.59 -5.98
C MET A 37 7.46 -25.78 -7.46
N ALA A 38 6.48 -25.73 -8.37
CA ALA A 38 6.72 -25.82 -9.80
C ALA A 38 7.66 -24.70 -10.29
N TRP A 39 7.43 -23.47 -9.85
CA TRP A 39 8.29 -22.33 -10.16
C TRP A 39 9.72 -22.52 -9.61
N ALA A 40 9.88 -23.03 -8.38
CA ALA A 40 11.19 -23.27 -7.78
C ALA A 40 11.98 -24.36 -8.54
N LEU A 41 11.31 -25.45 -8.94
CA LEU A 41 11.91 -26.51 -9.75
C LEU A 41 12.35 -26.00 -11.13
N TRP A 42 11.55 -25.13 -11.75
CA TRP A 42 11.94 -24.47 -12.99
C TRP A 42 13.12 -23.53 -12.80
N ARG A 43 13.11 -22.71 -11.74
CA ARG A 43 14.17 -21.75 -11.47
C ARG A 43 15.52 -22.43 -11.21
N GLY A 44 15.52 -23.60 -10.58
CA GLY A 44 16.73 -24.40 -10.37
C GLY A 44 17.40 -24.90 -11.67
N ARG A 45 16.71 -24.83 -12.82
CA ARG A 45 17.26 -25.22 -14.13
C ARG A 45 17.90 -24.04 -14.89
N LEU A 46 17.76 -22.81 -14.41
CA LEU A 46 18.44 -21.65 -15.01
C LEU A 46 19.87 -21.58 -14.46
N SER A 47 20.85 -21.95 -15.29
CA SER A 47 22.27 -21.67 -15.02
C SER A 47 22.50 -20.16 -14.98
N GLU A 48 23.13 -19.65 -13.93
CA GLU A 48 23.47 -18.23 -13.85
C GLU A 48 24.36 -17.83 -15.03
N SER A 49 23.96 -16.79 -15.77
CA SER A 49 24.77 -16.28 -16.89
C SER A 49 26.11 -15.75 -16.36
N PRO A 50 27.24 -15.92 -17.06
CA PRO A 50 28.58 -15.46 -16.63
C PRO A 50 28.67 -13.94 -16.38
N ILE A 51 27.68 -13.17 -16.81
CA ILE A 51 27.54 -11.72 -16.57
C ILE A 51 27.18 -11.45 -15.09
N PHE A 52 26.45 -12.36 -14.43
CA PHE A 52 26.00 -12.22 -13.04
C PHE A 52 27.13 -12.43 -12.03
N THR A 53 28.09 -13.33 -12.33
CA THR A 53 29.27 -13.56 -11.48
C THR A 53 30.25 -12.38 -11.54
N SER A 54 30.42 -11.75 -12.70
CA SER A 54 31.21 -10.52 -12.81
C SER A 54 30.56 -9.33 -12.09
N ALA A 55 29.23 -9.25 -12.09
CA ALA A 55 28.50 -8.18 -11.43
C ALA A 55 28.54 -8.28 -9.89
N THR A 56 28.53 -9.50 -9.33
CA THR A 56 28.65 -9.71 -7.88
C THR A 56 30.04 -9.33 -7.35
N GLN A 57 31.10 -9.61 -8.11
CA GLN A 57 32.45 -9.14 -7.76
C GLN A 57 32.52 -7.60 -7.73
N SER A 58 32.01 -6.92 -8.75
CA SER A 58 31.96 -5.45 -8.81
C SER A 58 31.11 -4.81 -7.70
N ALA A 59 30.00 -5.45 -7.31
CA ALA A 59 29.19 -5.00 -6.17
C ALA A 59 29.95 -5.10 -4.84
N THR A 60 30.73 -6.17 -4.66
CA THR A 60 31.53 -6.39 -3.45
C THR A 60 32.66 -5.35 -3.33
N GLU A 61 33.31 -5.01 -4.45
CA GLU A 61 34.31 -3.94 -4.50
C GLU A 61 33.70 -2.55 -4.23
N THR A 62 32.48 -2.30 -4.70
CA THR A 62 31.75 -1.05 -4.45
C THR A 62 31.39 -0.90 -2.97
N MET A 63 31.01 -2.01 -2.32
CA MET A 63 30.74 -2.04 -0.87
C MET A 63 31.98 -1.84 -0.01
N ALA A 64 33.16 -2.25 -0.48
CA ALA A 64 34.42 -2.08 0.24
C ALA A 64 34.88 -0.61 0.31
N ARG A 65 34.33 0.28 -0.52
CA ARG A 65 34.66 1.71 -0.54
C ARG A 65 33.61 2.52 0.23
N PRO A 66 34.00 3.46 1.12
CA PRO A 66 33.05 4.26 1.91
C PRO A 66 32.15 5.15 1.03
N ALA A 67 32.65 5.60 -0.13
CA ALA A 67 31.84 6.34 -1.11
C ALA A 67 30.81 5.45 -1.81
N GLY A 68 31.15 4.19 -2.11
CA GLY A 68 30.24 3.22 -2.72
C GLY A 68 29.16 2.74 -1.74
N LEU A 69 29.51 2.62 -0.46
CA LEU A 69 28.55 2.31 0.61
C LEU A 69 27.49 3.41 0.76
N LYS A 70 27.87 4.70 0.72
CA LYS A 70 26.92 5.83 0.73
C LYS A 70 25.96 5.79 -0.47
N LEU A 71 26.49 5.48 -1.66
CA LEU A 71 25.68 5.38 -2.88
C LEU A 71 24.73 4.18 -2.82
N LEU A 72 25.16 3.05 -2.27
CA LEU A 72 24.33 1.87 -2.04
C LEU A 72 23.16 2.20 -1.11
N PHE A 73 23.43 2.86 0.02
CA PHE A 73 22.38 3.28 0.95
C PHE A 73 21.39 4.24 0.29
N LEU A 74 21.87 5.19 -0.52
CA LEU A 74 21.00 6.10 -1.27
C LEU A 74 20.13 5.34 -2.29
N ALA A 75 20.67 4.35 -2.99
CA ALA A 75 19.91 3.55 -3.95
C ALA A 75 18.87 2.66 -3.27
N VAL A 76 19.22 2.03 -2.14
CA VAL A 76 18.31 1.15 -1.39
C VAL A 76 17.20 1.96 -0.71
N PHE A 77 17.57 2.99 0.08
CA PHE A 77 16.59 3.77 0.83
C PHE A 77 15.86 4.81 -0.02
N GLY A 78 16.48 5.35 -1.06
CA GLY A 78 15.80 6.29 -1.95
C GLY A 78 14.96 5.57 -3.00
N LEU A 79 15.61 4.78 -3.85
CA LEU A 79 14.97 4.21 -5.03
C LEU A 79 14.12 2.97 -4.69
N ALA A 80 14.70 1.99 -3.98
CA ALA A 80 14.00 0.74 -3.71
C ALA A 80 12.88 0.92 -2.68
N ALA A 81 13.12 1.67 -1.61
CA ALA A 81 12.08 1.96 -0.63
C ALA A 81 10.95 2.81 -1.23
N GLY A 82 11.27 3.85 -2.01
CA GLY A 82 10.26 4.66 -2.71
C GLY A 82 9.38 3.82 -3.63
N GLN A 83 9.99 2.96 -4.45
CA GLN A 83 9.26 2.06 -5.33
C GLN A 83 8.41 1.03 -4.56
N ALA A 84 8.91 0.52 -3.42
CA ALA A 84 8.16 -0.37 -2.55
C ALA A 84 6.94 0.33 -1.93
N VAL A 85 7.10 1.56 -1.46
CA VAL A 85 5.99 2.37 -0.91
C VAL A 85 4.92 2.59 -1.97
N VAL A 86 5.29 3.09 -3.15
CA VAL A 86 4.34 3.33 -4.25
C VAL A 86 3.59 2.05 -4.63
N TRP A 87 4.31 0.93 -4.73
CA TRP A 87 3.70 -0.37 -5.04
C TRP A 87 2.71 -0.83 -3.96
N GLN A 88 3.12 -0.77 -2.69
CA GLN A 88 2.27 -1.20 -1.58
C GLN A 88 1.08 -0.27 -1.36
N THR A 89 1.26 1.04 -1.58
CA THR A 89 0.16 2.01 -1.52
C THR A 89 -0.88 1.75 -2.61
N GLY A 90 -0.43 1.47 -3.85
CA GLY A 90 -1.35 1.19 -4.96
C GLY A 90 -2.07 -0.16 -4.86
N GLN A 91 -1.55 -1.12 -4.09
CA GLN A 91 -2.13 -2.46 -3.99
C GLN A 91 -2.74 -2.75 -2.63
N LEU A 92 -1.90 -2.87 -1.60
CA LEU A 92 -2.34 -3.31 -0.28
C LEU A 92 -3.15 -2.21 0.40
N TYR A 93 -2.64 -0.98 0.41
CA TYR A 93 -3.34 0.14 1.02
C TYR A 93 -4.64 0.48 0.29
N ALA A 94 -4.63 0.46 -1.05
CA ALA A 94 -5.85 0.64 -1.82
C ALA A 94 -6.91 -0.41 -1.46
N LEU A 95 -6.53 -1.68 -1.34
CA LEU A 95 -7.46 -2.75 -0.94
C LEU A 95 -8.01 -2.53 0.47
N THR A 96 -7.16 -2.21 1.45
CA THR A 96 -7.61 -1.93 2.81
C THR A 96 -8.47 -0.67 2.87
N PHE A 97 -8.18 0.34 2.07
CA PHE A 97 -8.98 1.57 1.99
C PHE A 97 -10.39 1.28 1.48
N LEU A 98 -10.52 0.49 0.41
CA LEU A 98 -11.83 0.06 -0.09
C LEU A 98 -12.63 -0.71 0.98
N LYS A 99 -11.98 -1.61 1.73
CA LYS A 99 -12.65 -2.49 2.71
C LYS A 99 -12.94 -1.80 4.05
N ASP A 100 -11.97 -1.07 4.58
CA ASP A 100 -12.00 -0.57 5.96
C ASP A 100 -12.51 0.87 6.04
N VAL A 101 -12.36 1.67 4.97
CA VAL A 101 -12.77 3.09 4.96
C VAL A 101 -14.05 3.30 4.16
N ILE A 102 -14.10 2.76 2.93
CA ILE A 102 -15.30 2.87 2.08
C ILE A 102 -16.33 1.77 2.42
N HIS A 103 -15.93 0.72 3.14
CA HIS A 103 -16.77 -0.43 3.48
C HIS A 103 -17.36 -1.17 2.26
N VAL A 104 -16.58 -1.23 1.18
CA VAL A 104 -16.91 -2.05 0.01
C VAL A 104 -16.75 -3.52 0.36
N ASP A 105 -17.70 -4.34 -0.11
CA ASP A 105 -17.64 -5.80 0.03
C ASP A 105 -16.28 -6.36 -0.37
N ALA A 106 -15.75 -7.27 0.46
CA ALA A 106 -14.40 -7.80 0.29
C ALA A 106 -14.21 -8.49 -1.08
N ASP A 107 -15.24 -9.18 -1.57
CA ASP A 107 -15.25 -9.84 -2.88
C ASP A 107 -15.19 -8.82 -4.02
N LEU A 108 -15.97 -7.74 -3.93
CA LEU A 108 -15.95 -6.67 -4.92
C LEU A 108 -14.59 -5.96 -4.92
N ALA A 109 -14.07 -5.60 -3.74
CA ALA A 109 -12.76 -4.95 -3.61
C ALA A 109 -11.61 -5.80 -4.16
N GLU A 110 -11.59 -7.11 -3.88
CA GLU A 110 -10.59 -8.04 -4.42
C GLU A 110 -10.71 -8.21 -5.94
N SER A 111 -11.93 -8.26 -6.47
CA SER A 111 -12.18 -8.35 -7.91
C SER A 111 -11.74 -7.08 -8.65
N LEU A 112 -12.02 -5.90 -8.09
CA LEU A 112 -11.57 -4.61 -8.64
C LEU A 112 -10.04 -4.51 -8.66
N LEU A 113 -9.39 -4.96 -7.57
CA LEU A 113 -7.92 -5.02 -7.53
C LEU A 113 -7.36 -5.98 -8.58
N LEU A 114 -7.99 -7.14 -8.78
CA LEU A 114 -7.59 -8.08 -9.83
C LEU A 114 -7.71 -7.45 -11.23
N VAL A 115 -8.85 -6.81 -11.54
CA VAL A 115 -9.06 -6.13 -12.82
C VAL A 115 -8.02 -5.02 -13.01
N ALA A 116 -7.75 -4.22 -11.98
CA ALA A 116 -6.72 -3.17 -12.03
C ALA A 116 -5.32 -3.73 -12.30
N LEU A 117 -4.95 -4.86 -11.67
CA LEU A 117 -3.66 -5.53 -11.92
C LEU A 117 -3.54 -6.06 -13.35
N LEU A 118 -4.61 -6.65 -13.88
CA LEU A 118 -4.64 -7.16 -15.25
C LEU A 118 -4.59 -6.01 -16.28
N ALA A 119 -5.34 -4.94 -16.02
CA ALA A 119 -5.30 -3.72 -16.84
C ALA A 119 -3.93 -3.02 -16.77
N GLY A 120 -3.23 -3.10 -15.64
CA GLY A 120 -1.89 -2.53 -15.45
C GLY A 120 -0.75 -3.36 -16.08
N ALA A 121 -0.95 -4.66 -16.28
CA ALA A 121 0.06 -5.56 -16.86
C ALA A 121 0.62 -5.11 -18.23
N PRO A 122 -0.20 -4.70 -19.23
CA PRO A 122 0.33 -4.19 -20.50
C PRO A 122 1.15 -2.92 -20.32
N PHE A 123 0.75 -2.03 -19.40
CA PHE A 123 1.53 -0.82 -19.11
C PHE A 123 2.90 -1.16 -18.52
N ALA A 124 3.01 -2.21 -17.71
CA ALA A 124 4.32 -2.65 -17.20
C ALA A 124 5.27 -3.06 -18.33
N ILE A 125 4.78 -3.66 -19.40
CA ILE A 125 5.58 -4.00 -20.59
C ILE A 125 6.03 -2.74 -21.32
N VAL A 126 5.11 -1.80 -21.56
CA VAL A 126 5.39 -0.54 -22.26
C VAL A 126 6.40 0.32 -21.48
N PHE A 127 6.16 0.53 -20.19
CA PHE A 127 7.06 1.31 -19.33
C PHE A 127 8.36 0.56 -19.01
N GLY A 128 8.37 -0.77 -19.04
CA GLY A 128 9.58 -1.58 -18.98
C GLY A 128 10.48 -1.34 -20.18
N TRP A 129 9.92 -1.44 -21.39
CA TRP A 129 10.65 -1.12 -22.62
C TRP A 129 11.12 0.35 -22.65
N LEU A 130 10.28 1.28 -22.19
CA LEU A 130 10.64 2.70 -22.09
C LEU A 130 11.79 2.92 -21.09
N SER A 131 11.81 2.17 -19.99
CA SER A 131 12.88 2.16 -18.98
C SER A 131 14.22 1.79 -19.57
N ASP A 132 14.24 0.81 -20.45
CA ASP A 132 15.47 0.36 -21.10
C ASP A 132 16.00 1.41 -22.09
N ARG A 133 15.12 2.26 -22.64
CA ARG A 133 15.51 3.29 -23.64
C ARG A 133 15.91 4.64 -23.04
N ILE A 134 15.17 5.13 -22.05
CA ILE A 134 15.40 6.46 -21.44
C ILE A 134 16.36 6.36 -20.23
N GLY A 135 16.48 5.17 -19.66
CA GLY A 135 17.29 4.90 -18.48
C GLY A 135 16.44 4.79 -17.21
N ARG A 136 16.68 3.70 -16.47
CA ARG A 136 15.90 3.28 -15.29
C ARG A 136 15.80 4.33 -14.19
N LYS A 137 16.85 5.14 -13.97
CA LYS A 137 16.89 6.18 -12.92
C LYS A 137 15.76 7.20 -13.07
N TRP A 138 15.57 7.74 -14.28
CA TRP A 138 14.60 8.80 -14.53
C TRP A 138 13.16 8.28 -14.48
N ILE A 139 12.93 7.08 -15.00
CA ILE A 139 11.59 6.49 -15.01
C ILE A 139 11.10 6.10 -13.63
N VAL A 140 11.98 5.55 -12.77
CA VAL A 140 11.59 5.27 -11.39
C VAL A 140 11.34 6.57 -10.60
N MET A 141 12.21 7.58 -10.76
CA MET A 141 12.04 8.87 -10.06
C MET A 141 10.76 9.61 -10.50
N THR A 142 10.48 9.66 -11.80
CA THR A 142 9.26 10.29 -12.33
C THR A 142 8.01 9.52 -11.92
N GLY A 143 8.04 8.18 -11.94
CA GLY A 143 6.96 7.35 -11.43
C GLY A 143 6.66 7.60 -9.95
N CYS A 144 7.69 7.67 -9.10
CA CYS A 144 7.53 8.00 -7.69
C CYS A 144 6.98 9.41 -7.47
N ALA A 145 7.48 10.41 -8.21
CA ALA A 145 7.00 11.78 -8.10
C ALA A 145 5.54 11.92 -8.57
N LEU A 146 5.19 11.27 -9.68
CA LEU A 146 3.82 11.21 -10.19
C LEU A 146 2.89 10.52 -9.20
N ALA A 147 3.30 9.38 -8.63
CA ALA A 147 2.52 8.68 -7.62
C ALA A 147 2.28 9.54 -6.36
N ALA A 148 3.32 10.23 -5.88
CA ALA A 148 3.19 11.13 -4.73
C ALA A 148 2.18 12.27 -4.98
N ALA A 149 2.17 12.84 -6.19
CA ALA A 149 1.20 13.87 -6.58
C ALA A 149 -0.20 13.31 -6.85
N ALA A 150 -0.29 12.08 -7.40
CA ALA A 150 -1.54 11.50 -7.89
C ALA A 150 -2.30 10.68 -6.84
N PHE A 151 -1.66 10.15 -5.79
CA PHE A 151 -2.35 9.29 -4.83
C PHE A 151 -3.51 10.01 -4.14
N ILE A 152 -3.29 11.19 -3.59
CA ILE A 152 -4.34 11.96 -2.90
C ILE A 152 -5.56 12.20 -3.81
N PRO A 153 -5.43 12.80 -5.01
CA PRO A 153 -6.58 13.02 -5.87
C PRO A 153 -7.21 11.70 -6.34
N LEU A 154 -6.42 10.65 -6.59
CA LEU A 154 -6.95 9.35 -7.01
C LEU A 154 -7.82 8.71 -5.94
N PHE A 155 -7.40 8.74 -4.67
CA PHE A 155 -8.21 8.24 -3.55
C PHE A 155 -9.49 9.05 -3.37
N ASN A 156 -9.45 10.37 -3.57
CA ASN A 156 -10.67 11.19 -3.54
C ASN A 156 -11.63 10.82 -4.67
N VAL A 157 -11.13 10.56 -5.89
CA VAL A 157 -11.96 10.11 -7.01
C VAL A 157 -12.57 8.73 -6.72
N LEU A 158 -11.80 7.82 -6.14
CA LEU A 158 -12.28 6.50 -5.69
C LEU A 158 -13.42 6.64 -4.67
N THR A 159 -13.28 7.50 -3.65
CA THR A 159 -14.34 7.74 -2.67
C THR A 159 -15.61 8.28 -3.32
N ASN A 160 -15.49 9.27 -4.21
CA ASN A 160 -16.63 9.83 -4.95
C ASN A 160 -17.34 8.79 -5.82
N ALA A 161 -16.58 7.89 -6.46
CA ALA A 161 -17.13 6.88 -7.36
C ALA A 161 -17.79 5.71 -6.62
N ALA A 162 -17.26 5.31 -5.46
CA ALA A 162 -17.76 4.18 -4.70
C ALA A 162 -18.90 4.56 -3.76
N GLU A 163 -18.82 5.70 -3.07
CA GLU A 163 -19.85 6.15 -2.13
C GLU A 163 -19.99 7.69 -2.18
N PRO A 164 -20.81 8.22 -3.11
CA PRO A 164 -20.95 9.66 -3.31
C PRO A 164 -21.56 10.37 -2.09
N ALA A 165 -22.34 9.66 -1.25
CA ALA A 165 -22.88 10.23 -0.02
C ALA A 165 -21.77 10.49 1.01
N LEU A 166 -20.79 9.59 1.13
CA LEU A 166 -19.62 9.76 1.99
C LEU A 166 -18.74 10.92 1.50
N ALA A 167 -18.55 11.03 0.19
CA ALA A 167 -17.77 12.13 -0.37
C ALA A 167 -18.44 13.50 -0.14
N HIS A 168 -19.77 13.58 -0.29
CA HIS A 168 -20.52 14.78 0.07
C HIS A 168 -20.49 15.06 1.58
N ALA A 169 -20.55 14.04 2.43
CA ALA A 169 -20.42 14.21 3.88
C ALA A 169 -19.03 14.72 4.28
N GLN A 170 -17.96 14.20 3.68
CA GLN A 170 -16.59 14.68 3.89
C GLN A 170 -16.38 16.11 3.36
N ALA A 171 -17.06 16.49 2.27
CA ALA A 171 -17.01 17.84 1.73
C ALA A 171 -17.87 18.85 2.53
N ALA A 172 -19.02 18.41 3.07
CA ALA A 172 -19.96 19.27 3.79
C ALA A 172 -19.61 19.42 5.28
N ALA A 173 -19.05 18.39 5.92
CA ALA A 173 -18.72 18.39 7.33
C ALA A 173 -17.21 18.28 7.53
N THR A 174 -16.53 19.43 7.54
CA THR A 174 -15.13 19.46 7.99
C THR A 174 -15.10 19.07 9.47
N VAL A 175 -14.44 17.96 9.80
CA VAL A 175 -14.26 17.56 11.19
C VAL A 175 -13.04 18.29 11.75
N THR A 176 -13.24 19.13 12.76
CA THR A 176 -12.17 19.80 13.48
C THR A 176 -11.91 19.06 14.79
N LEU A 177 -10.68 18.61 14.97
CA LEU A 177 -10.19 18.07 16.23
C LEU A 177 -9.61 19.24 17.03
N VAL A 178 -10.33 19.67 18.07
CA VAL A 178 -9.90 20.75 18.96
C VAL A 178 -9.15 20.12 20.12
N ALA A 179 -7.83 20.27 20.15
CA ALA A 179 -6.98 19.71 21.20
C ALA A 179 -5.71 20.54 21.44
N ASP A 180 -5.11 20.42 22.62
CA ASP A 180 -3.80 21.03 22.90
C ASP A 180 -2.71 20.31 22.07
N PRO A 181 -1.98 21.00 21.19
CA PRO A 181 -0.91 20.40 20.38
C PRO A 181 0.17 19.68 21.20
N LYS A 182 0.38 20.05 22.47
CA LYS A 182 1.39 19.44 23.34
C LYS A 182 0.98 18.05 23.85
N ASP A 183 -0.32 17.79 23.93
CA ASP A 183 -0.87 16.49 24.34
C ASP A 183 -1.07 15.54 23.15
N CYS A 184 -0.92 16.04 21.92
CA CYS A 184 -1.12 15.29 20.70
C CYS A 184 0.20 14.67 20.20
N THR A 185 0.53 13.46 20.66
CA THR A 185 1.76 12.79 20.21
C THR A 185 1.54 12.21 18.80
N VAL A 186 2.61 12.13 18.00
CA VAL A 186 2.56 11.36 16.74
C VAL A 186 2.51 9.88 17.10
N LEU A 187 1.30 9.33 17.19
CA LEU A 187 1.09 7.92 17.51
C LEU A 187 1.40 7.06 16.28
N PHE A 188 2.68 6.90 15.96
CA PHE A 188 3.14 5.88 15.03
C PHE A 188 3.14 4.55 15.79
N ASP A 189 2.10 3.74 15.58
CA ASP A 189 1.94 2.44 16.22
C ASP A 189 2.02 1.30 15.18
N PRO A 190 3.22 0.81 14.86
CA PRO A 190 3.40 -0.26 13.90
C PRO A 190 2.95 -1.63 14.44
N THR A 191 2.67 -1.76 15.75
CA THR A 191 2.35 -3.04 16.40
C THR A 191 0.93 -3.09 16.99
N GLY A 192 0.17 -1.99 16.92
CA GLY A 192 -1.17 -1.88 17.50
C GLY A 192 -1.20 -1.97 19.03
N GLN A 193 -0.04 -1.81 19.69
CA GLN A 193 0.09 -1.97 21.15
C GLN A 193 0.31 -0.66 21.90
N ARG A 194 0.47 0.47 21.21
CA ARG A 194 0.57 1.77 21.87
C ARG A 194 -0.82 2.24 22.27
N ARG A 195 -1.07 2.15 23.58
CA ARG A 195 -2.26 2.76 24.19
C ARG A 195 -2.15 4.28 24.08
N ALA A 196 -3.16 4.89 23.46
CA ALA A 196 -3.36 6.34 23.50
C ALA A 196 -3.37 6.81 24.96
N ARG A 197 -2.48 7.75 25.32
CA ARG A 197 -2.30 8.20 26.70
C ARG A 197 -3.08 9.46 27.03
N THR A 198 -3.40 10.27 26.01
CA THR A 198 -4.06 11.56 26.16
C THR A 198 -5.40 11.56 25.43
N SER A 199 -6.29 12.48 25.80
CA SER A 199 -7.58 12.67 25.15
C SER A 199 -7.43 13.00 23.66
N CYS A 200 -6.37 13.72 23.27
CA CYS A 200 -6.04 13.96 21.86
C CYS A 200 -5.66 12.69 21.11
N ASP A 201 -4.82 11.83 21.69
CA ASP A 201 -4.38 10.60 21.04
C ASP A 201 -5.57 9.65 20.79
N VAL A 202 -6.51 9.56 21.73
CA VAL A 202 -7.74 8.75 21.60
C VAL A 202 -8.63 9.28 20.48
N ALA A 203 -8.89 10.59 20.47
CA ALA A 203 -9.74 11.21 19.46
C ALA A 203 -9.11 11.12 18.06
N ARG A 204 -7.78 11.28 17.96
CA ARG A 204 -7.04 11.11 16.71
C ARG A 204 -7.06 9.66 16.22
N ASP A 205 -6.79 8.69 17.08
CA ASP A 205 -6.83 7.26 16.72
C ASP A 205 -8.24 6.86 16.24
N PHE A 206 -9.29 7.36 16.91
CA PHE A 206 -10.67 7.16 16.48
C PHE A 206 -10.94 7.72 15.08
N LEU A 207 -10.57 8.99 14.83
CA LEU A 207 -10.79 9.63 13.53
C LEU A 207 -10.00 8.94 12.40
N VAL A 208 -8.76 8.53 12.67
CA VAL A 208 -7.92 7.81 11.70
C VAL A 208 -8.50 6.43 11.38
N ARG A 209 -8.91 5.66 12.40
CA ARG A 209 -9.54 4.34 12.21
C ARG A 209 -10.88 4.43 11.49
N ALA A 210 -11.65 5.49 11.76
CA ALA A 210 -12.89 5.77 11.06
C ALA A 210 -12.69 6.33 9.64
N GLY A 211 -11.44 6.58 9.21
CA GLY A 211 -11.13 7.13 7.89
C GLY A 211 -11.66 8.56 7.68
N ILE A 212 -11.91 9.31 8.75
CA ILE A 212 -12.48 10.65 8.71
C ILE A 212 -11.35 11.68 8.57
N PRO A 213 -11.28 12.46 7.48
CA PRO A 213 -10.31 13.53 7.38
C PRO A 213 -10.62 14.63 8.40
N PHE A 214 -9.63 15.05 9.18
CA PHE A 214 -9.80 16.07 10.21
C PHE A 214 -8.74 17.17 10.15
N LYS A 215 -9.11 18.38 10.56
CA LYS A 215 -8.19 19.49 10.81
C LYS A 215 -7.95 19.63 12.30
N LEU A 216 -6.69 19.73 12.71
CA LEU A 216 -6.36 19.98 14.11
C LEU A 216 -6.43 21.50 14.39
N GLU A 217 -7.34 21.91 15.27
CA GLU A 217 -7.42 23.28 15.78
C GLU A 217 -6.90 23.35 17.22
N ARG A 218 -6.24 24.46 17.55
CA ARG A 218 -5.57 24.61 18.86
C ARG A 218 -6.61 24.91 19.94
N ALA A 219 -6.71 24.01 20.91
CA ALA A 219 -7.46 24.24 22.15
C ALA A 219 -6.62 25.01 23.18
N TYR A 220 -7.27 25.57 24.20
CA TYR A 220 -6.59 26.10 25.38
C TYR A 220 -5.94 24.96 26.19
N ALA A 221 -4.82 25.26 26.85
CA ALA A 221 -4.04 24.28 27.59
C ALA A 221 -4.86 23.58 28.69
N GLY A 222 -4.89 22.24 28.67
CA GLY A 222 -5.62 21.41 29.64
C GLY A 222 -7.09 21.11 29.29
N GLN A 223 -7.59 21.51 28.12
CA GLN A 223 -8.94 21.17 27.67
C GLN A 223 -8.98 19.73 27.12
N THR A 224 -10.01 18.97 27.49
CA THR A 224 -10.24 17.63 26.91
C THR A 224 -10.54 17.74 25.42
N ALA A 225 -9.89 16.90 24.61
CA ALA A 225 -10.07 16.92 23.16
C ALA A 225 -11.55 16.80 22.76
N GLY A 226 -12.01 17.73 21.92
CA GLY A 226 -13.36 17.74 21.37
C GLY A 226 -13.32 17.47 19.86
N ILE A 227 -14.26 16.67 19.38
CA ILE A 227 -14.49 16.48 17.95
C ILE A 227 -15.68 17.35 17.57
N GLN A 228 -15.45 18.36 16.72
CA GLN A 228 -16.50 19.18 16.14
C GLN A 228 -16.70 18.75 14.69
N VAL A 229 -17.96 18.61 14.28
CA VAL A 229 -18.35 18.15 12.95
C VAL A 229 -19.12 19.27 12.27
N GLY A 230 -18.54 19.87 11.23
CA GLY A 230 -19.09 21.07 10.57
C GLY A 230 -18.50 22.36 11.12
N THR A 231 -18.87 23.49 10.49
CA THR A 231 -18.65 24.85 11.02
C THR A 231 -19.67 25.19 12.09
#